data_AF-A0A2V8X8C1-F1
#
_entry.id   AF-A0A2V8X8C1-F1
#
_cell.length_a   1.000
_cell.length_b   1.000
_cell.length_c   1.000
_cell.angle_alpha   90.00
_cell.angle_beta   90.00
_cell.angle_gamma   90.00
#
_symmetry.space_group_name_H-M   'P 1'
#
loop_
_entity.id
_entity.type
_entity.pdbx_description
1 polymer ?
#
loop_
_entity_poly.entity_id
_entity_poly.type
_entity_poly.pdbx_seq_one_letter_code
_entity_poly.pdbx_strand_id
1 'polypeptide(L)'
;MKLSEVAQKLECRLEGAPDVEIRGVAGIDYAEAGQITFLSNRRYFPLLHSTLASAVLVEEGIKVARYPDLPPVAALRTPNPYLAFAHAIELFYQAP
;
A
#
# COMPACT_ATOMS: atom_id res chain seq x y z
N MET A 1 12.79 3.02 -3.65
CA MET A 1 12.75 3.63 -2.30
C MET A 1 12.39 2.56 -1.29
N LYS A 2 12.94 2.53 -0.08
CA LYS A 2 12.54 1.54 0.94
C LYS A 2 11.14 1.84 1.49
N LEU A 3 10.37 0.82 1.84
CA LEU A 3 9.01 1.01 2.35
C LEU A 3 8.97 1.84 3.65
N SER A 4 9.97 1.69 4.52
CA SER A 4 10.14 2.53 5.71
C SER A 4 10.29 4.03 5.38
N GLU A 5 11.03 4.37 4.33
CA GLU A 5 11.17 5.75 3.86
C GLU A 5 9.86 6.27 3.29
N VAL A 6 9.13 5.44 2.53
CA VAL A 6 7.80 5.82 2.02
C VAL A 6 6.82 6.07 3.17
N ALA A 7 6.82 5.20 4.18
CA ALA A 7 5.98 5.37 5.37
C ALA A 7 6.25 6.70 6.08
N GLN A 8 7.52 7.08 6.23
CA GLN A 8 7.91 8.35 6.82
C GLN A 8 7.45 9.54 5.97
N LYS A 9 7.66 9.49 4.64
CA LYS A 9 7.25 10.58 3.73
C LYS A 9 5.73 10.77 3.65
N LEU A 10 4.97 9.69 3.83
CA LEU A 10 3.51 9.70 3.83
C LEU A 10 2.90 9.85 5.23
N GLU A 11 3.73 10.01 6.27
CA GLU A 11 3.30 10.10 7.67
C GLU A 11 2.39 8.93 8.11
N CYS A 12 2.67 7.73 7.59
CA CYS A 12 1.90 6.52 7.85
C CYS A 12 2.60 5.62 8.88
N ARG A 13 1.82 4.92 9.72
CA ARG A 13 2.38 3.85 10.56
C ARG A 13 2.58 2.59 9.72
N LEU A 14 3.81 2.10 9.66
CA LEU A 14 4.14 0.87 8.94
C LEU A 14 3.92 -0.37 9.83
N GLU A 15 3.23 -1.37 9.28
CA GLU A 15 3.13 -2.74 9.81
C GLU A 15 3.60 -3.72 8.72
N GLY A 16 4.62 -4.53 9.02
CA GLY A 16 5.20 -5.49 8.06
C GLY A 16 6.68 -5.23 7.77
N ALA A 17 7.17 -5.72 6.65
CA ALA A 17 8.60 -5.68 6.31
C ALA A 17 9.05 -4.28 5.84
N PRO A 18 9.94 -3.58 6.57
CA PRO A 18 10.35 -2.21 6.25
C PRO A 18 11.28 -2.09 5.05
N ASP A 19 12.01 -3.16 4.73
CA ASP A 19 13.08 -3.13 3.74
C ASP A 19 12.60 -3.43 2.32
N VAL A 20 11.29 -3.62 2.12
CA VAL A 20 10.70 -3.87 0.81
C VAL A 20 10.98 -2.69 -0.11
N GLU A 21 11.46 -2.98 -1.32
CA GLU A 21 11.73 -1.95 -2.30
C GLU A 21 10.43 -1.55 -3.02
N ILE A 22 10.08 -0.27 -2.92
CA ILE A 22 8.94 0.33 -3.60
C ILE A 22 9.43 1.14 -4.81
N ARG A 23 8.78 0.89 -5.93
CA ARG A 23 9.10 1.44 -7.26
C ARG A 23 7.95 2.25 -7.86
N GLY A 24 6.74 2.14 -7.31
CA GLY A 24 5.60 2.89 -7.82
C GLY A 24 4.30 2.65 -7.04
N VAL A 25 3.21 3.08 -7.65
CA VAL A 25 1.85 2.96 -7.12
C VAL A 25 0.91 2.44 -8.20
N ALA A 26 -0.12 1.71 -7.79
CA ALA A 26 -1.14 1.20 -8.71
C ALA A 26 -2.47 0.94 -7.98
N GLY A 27 -3.57 0.92 -8.74
CA GLY A 27 -4.87 0.50 -8.24
C GLY A 27 -4.88 -0.98 -7.81
N ILE A 28 -5.71 -1.34 -6.83
CA ILE A 28 -5.64 -2.64 -6.14
C ILE A 28 -5.79 -3.85 -7.07
N ASP A 29 -6.54 -3.69 -8.17
CA ASP A 29 -6.76 -4.71 -9.20
C ASP A 29 -5.51 -5.00 -10.05
N TYR A 30 -4.62 -4.01 -10.20
CA TYR A 30 -3.46 -4.08 -11.11
C TYR A 30 -2.12 -3.98 -10.38
N ALA A 31 -2.13 -3.76 -9.06
CA ALA A 31 -0.91 -3.54 -8.31
C ALA A 31 -0.08 -4.82 -8.21
N GLU A 32 1.21 -4.67 -8.54
CA GLU A 32 2.20 -5.74 -8.56
C GLU A 32 3.21 -5.62 -7.40
N ALA A 33 4.11 -6.60 -7.32
CA ALA A 33 5.21 -6.57 -6.37
C ALA A 33 6.08 -5.31 -6.59
N GLY A 34 6.44 -4.64 -5.50
CA GLY A 34 7.14 -3.36 -5.51
C GLY A 34 6.24 -2.14 -5.66
N GLN A 35 4.92 -2.31 -5.72
CA GLN A 35 3.98 -1.18 -5.76
C GLN A 35 3.16 -1.04 -4.48
N ILE A 36 2.75 0.20 -4.21
CA ILE A 36 1.78 0.53 -3.16
C ILE A 36 0.40 0.67 -3.79
N THR A 37 -0.60 0.10 -3.13
CA THR A 37 -2.00 0.34 -3.44
C THR A 37 -2.73 0.95 -2.25
N PHE A 38 -4.01 1.26 -2.38
CA PHE A 38 -4.81 1.78 -1.29
C PHE A 38 -6.19 1.14 -1.23
N LEU A 39 -6.79 1.21 -0.06
CA LEU A 39 -8.15 0.75 0.18
C LEU A 39 -8.87 1.72 1.12
N SER A 40 -9.84 2.45 0.57
CA SER A 40 -10.72 3.34 1.34
C SER A 40 -12.19 2.91 1.28
N ASN A 41 -12.64 2.30 0.17
CA ASN A 41 -14.01 1.85 0.02
C ASN A 41 -14.15 0.37 0.42
N ARG A 42 -15.03 0.12 1.40
CA ARG A 42 -15.33 -1.21 1.96
C ARG A 42 -15.73 -2.26 0.92
N ARG A 43 -16.32 -1.83 -0.21
CA ARG A 43 -16.68 -2.71 -1.32
C ARG A 43 -15.48 -3.50 -1.87
N TYR A 44 -14.27 -2.96 -1.78
CA TYR A 44 -13.06 -3.56 -2.35
C TYR A 44 -12.24 -4.36 -1.33
N PHE A 45 -12.72 -4.51 -0.09
CA PHE A 45 -12.02 -5.29 0.94
C PHE A 45 -11.69 -6.73 0.53
N PRO A 46 -12.56 -7.45 -0.21
CA PRO A 46 -12.22 -8.77 -0.70
C PRO A 46 -10.96 -8.79 -1.59
N LEU A 47 -10.62 -7.68 -2.26
CA LEU A 47 -9.43 -7.58 -3.09
C LEU A 47 -8.12 -7.52 -2.28
N LEU A 48 -8.18 -7.22 -0.98
CA LEU A 48 -7.02 -7.36 -0.08
C LEU A 48 -6.45 -8.78 -0.09
N HIS A 49 -7.32 -9.77 -0.29
CA HIS A 49 -6.94 -11.18 -0.24
C HIS A 49 -6.08 -11.60 -1.43
N SER A 50 -6.31 -10.98 -2.60
CA SER A 50 -5.72 -11.39 -3.88
C SER A 50 -4.76 -10.38 -4.51
N THR A 51 -4.68 -9.14 -4.01
CA THR A 51 -3.77 -8.12 -4.56
C THR A 51 -2.31 -8.60 -4.54
N LEU A 52 -1.51 -8.19 -5.53
CA LEU A 52 -0.09 -8.49 -5.61
C LEU A 52 0.80 -7.32 -5.14
N ALA A 53 0.19 -6.23 -4.66
CA ALA A 53 0.90 -5.07 -4.13
C ALA A 53 1.91 -5.48 -3.03
N SER A 54 3.01 -4.74 -2.89
CA SER A 54 3.92 -4.94 -1.75
C SER A 54 3.39 -4.33 -0.45
N ALA A 55 2.64 -3.24 -0.55
CA ALA A 55 2.00 -2.62 0.60
C ALA A 55 0.63 -2.02 0.24
N VAL A 56 -0.22 -1.88 1.25
CA VAL A 56 -1.54 -1.26 1.13
C VAL A 56 -1.72 -0.12 2.12
N LEU A 57 -2.13 1.05 1.61
CA LEU A 57 -2.61 2.16 2.42
C LEU A 57 -4.04 1.85 2.90
N VAL A 58 -4.25 1.88 4.20
CA VAL A 58 -5.53 1.46 4.79
C VAL A 58 -5.77 2.15 6.13
N GLU A 59 -7.05 2.29 6.49
CA GLU A 59 -7.46 2.83 7.78
C GLU A 59 -6.97 1.98 8.96
N GLU A 60 -6.92 2.62 10.13
CA GLU A 60 -6.71 1.95 11.41
C GLU A 60 -7.80 0.90 11.68
N GLY A 61 -7.40 -0.23 12.28
CA GLY A 61 -8.34 -1.30 12.66
C GLY A 61 -8.82 -2.22 11.53
N ILE A 62 -8.53 -1.92 10.27
CA ILE A 62 -8.84 -2.83 9.16
C ILE A 62 -7.86 -4.00 9.16
N LYS A 63 -8.36 -5.25 9.20
CA LYS A 63 -7.48 -6.41 9.08
C LYS A 63 -6.99 -6.55 7.64
N VAL A 64 -5.68 -6.56 7.47
CA VAL A 64 -5.06 -6.86 6.19
C VAL A 64 -4.65 -8.33 6.21
N ALA A 65 -5.31 -9.14 5.39
CA ALA A 65 -5.06 -10.57 5.27
C ALA A 65 -5.04 -10.97 3.79
N ARG A 66 -4.07 -11.80 3.41
CA ARG A 66 -3.94 -12.39 2.08
C ARG A 66 -4.24 -13.87 2.08
N TYR A 67 -4.47 -14.42 0.88
CA TYR A 67 -4.49 -15.86 0.73
C TYR A 67 -3.13 -16.46 1.16
N PRO A 68 -3.11 -17.63 1.81
CA PRO A 68 -1.89 -18.20 2.41
C PRO A 68 -0.76 -18.52 1.42
N ASP A 69 -1.09 -18.67 0.14
CA ASP A 69 -0.18 -18.94 -0.98
C ASP A 69 0.51 -17.67 -1.51
N LEU A 70 0.06 -16.48 -1.08
CA LEU A 70 0.67 -15.21 -1.46
C LEU A 70 1.65 -14.70 -0.39
N PRO A 71 2.71 -13.97 -0.79
CA PRO A 71 3.59 -13.31 0.17
C PRO A 71 2.82 -12.34 1.09
N PRO A 72 3.28 -12.13 2.33
CA PRO A 72 2.72 -11.14 3.22
C PRO A 72 2.72 -9.75 2.60
N VAL A 73 1.67 -8.99 2.88
CA VAL A 73 1.54 -7.58 2.48
C VAL A 73 1.76 -6.69 3.69
N ALA A 74 2.52 -5.62 3.48
CA ALA A 74 2.68 -4.61 4.50
C ALA A 74 1.48 -3.65 4.52
N ALA A 75 1.11 -3.15 5.70
CA ALA A 75 0.09 -2.13 5.85
C ALA A 75 0.72 -0.79 6.18
N LEU A 76 0.34 0.24 5.45
CA LEU A 76 0.61 1.64 5.76
C LEU A 76 -0.67 2.24 6.34
N ARG A 77 -0.71 2.39 7.67
CA ARG A 77 -1.88 2.85 8.39
C ARG A 77 -1.96 4.38 8.37
N THR A 78 -3.13 4.88 8.00
CA THR A 78 -3.42 6.30 7.96
C THR A 78 -4.91 6.55 8.15
N PRO A 79 -5.31 7.65 8.80
CA PRO A 79 -6.72 8.04 8.88
C PRO A 79 -7.30 8.45 7.52
N ASN A 80 -6.47 8.69 6.49
CA ASN A 80 -6.93 9.09 5.15
C ASN A 80 -6.15 8.37 4.03
N PRO A 81 -6.50 7.11 3.70
CA PRO A 81 -5.81 6.34 2.66
C PRO A 81 -5.85 6.96 1.27
N TYR A 82 -6.93 7.69 0.96
CA TYR A 82 -7.08 8.35 -0.34
C TYR A 82 -6.07 9.50 -0.50
N LEU A 83 -5.95 10.35 0.51
CA LEU A 83 -4.98 11.45 0.52
C LEU A 83 -3.54 10.91 0.51
N ALA A 84 -3.25 9.90 1.34
CA ALA A 84 -1.93 9.29 1.37
C ALA A 84 -1.56 8.65 0.02
N PHE A 85 -2.53 8.09 -0.71
CA PHE A 85 -2.30 7.55 -2.05
C PHE A 85 -2.02 8.65 -3.08
N ALA A 86 -2.72 9.80 -3.00
CA ALA A 86 -2.42 10.96 -3.84
C ALA A 86 -0.97 11.44 -3.64
N HIS A 87 -0.51 11.56 -2.39
CA HIS A 87 0.88 11.88 -2.10
C HIS A 87 1.86 10.79 -2.56
N ALA A 88 1.46 9.52 -2.47
CA ALA A 88 2.28 8.43 -3.00
C ALA A 88 2.43 8.54 -4.53
N ILE A 89 1.39 8.94 -5.26
CA ILE A 89 1.50 9.22 -6.70
C ILE A 89 2.55 10.31 -6.94
N GLU A 90 2.51 11.42 -6.19
CA GLU A 90 3.48 12.52 -6.31
C GLU A 90 4.92 12.05 -6.06
N LEU A 91 5.14 11.13 -5.11
CA LEU A 91 6.48 10.59 -4.80
C LEU A 91 7.09 9.75 -5.93
N PHE A 92 6.26 9.10 -6.74
CA PHE A 92 6.69 8.17 -7.79
C PHE A 92 6.42 8.66 -9.21
N TYR A 93 5.72 9.79 -9.35
CA TYR A 93 5.49 10.43 -10.64
C TYR A 93 6.81 10.98 -11.19
N GLN A 94 7.13 10.61 -12.43
CA GLN A 94 8.19 11.24 -13.20
C GLN A 94 7.53 12.07 -14.30
N ALA A 95 7.82 13.36 -14.32
CA ALA A 95 7.41 14.23 -15.42
C ALA A 95 8.06 13.72 -16.73
N PRO A 96 7.32 13.72 -17.84
CA PRO A 96 7.83 13.31 -19.15
C PRO A 96 8.93 14.23 -19.69
#